data_AF-A0AAD6U7A5-F1
#
_entry.id   AF-A0AAD6U7A5-F1
#
_cell.length_a   1.000
_cell.length_b   1.000
_cell.length_c   1.000
_cell.angle_alpha   90.00
_cell.angle_beta   90.00
_cell.angle_gamma   90.00
#
_symmetry.space_group_name_H-M   'P 1'
#
loop_
_entity.id
_entity.type
_entity.pdbx_description
1 polymer ?
#
loop_
_entity_poly.entity_id
_entity_poly.type
_entity_poly.pdbx_seq_one_letter_code
_entity_poly.pdbx_strand_id
1 'polypeptide(L)'
;MLWGLRWVLLLILPYALVSARPGLCSLLSSDQLQSVPGWSILQGAVEESYGTEPYKVVVNDSQFPDKSASVCAGVAMGWVWFEYHARVQGHYKWSFQIENILPAAVDRRVPDVARVSYPAKLRREADLSDL
;
A
#
# COMPACT_ATOMS: atom_id res chain seq x y z
N MET A 1 -62.76 19.23 18.11
CA MET A 1 -61.96 19.75 16.96
C MET A 1 -60.73 18.88 16.82
N LEU A 2 -60.33 18.63 15.57
CA LEU A 2 -59.54 17.49 15.09
C LEU A 2 -58.03 17.52 15.44
N TRP A 3 -57.43 16.37 15.19
CA TRP A 3 -56.05 15.92 15.43
C TRP A 3 -54.97 16.77 14.74
N GLY A 4 -53.72 16.66 15.24
CA GLY A 4 -52.54 17.13 14.50
C GLY A 4 -51.23 16.49 14.99
N LEU A 5 -50.85 15.38 14.38
CA LEU A 5 -49.59 14.65 14.60
C LEU A 5 -48.36 15.46 14.14
N ARG A 6 -47.38 15.56 15.06
CA ARG A 6 -45.96 15.17 14.95
C ARG A 6 -45.32 15.09 13.55
N TRP A 7 -44.32 15.92 13.30
CA TRP A 7 -43.26 15.66 12.31
C TRP A 7 -41.89 15.89 12.96
N VAL A 8 -41.26 14.80 13.41
CA VAL A 8 -39.81 14.78 13.68
C VAL A 8 -39.14 14.52 12.35
N LEU A 9 -38.49 15.55 11.79
CA LEU A 9 -37.67 15.40 10.60
C LEU A 9 -36.40 14.64 10.99
N LEU A 10 -36.44 13.31 10.89
CA LEU A 10 -35.24 12.46 10.88
C LEU A 10 -34.48 12.77 9.59
N LEU A 11 -33.48 13.64 9.68
CA LEU A 11 -32.46 13.79 8.64
C LEU A 11 -31.63 12.50 8.62
N ILE A 12 -32.05 11.56 7.78
CA ILE A 12 -31.25 10.40 7.41
C ILE A 12 -30.10 10.96 6.59
N LEU A 13 -28.93 11.16 7.24
CA LEU A 13 -27.68 11.39 6.54
C LEU A 13 -27.43 10.16 5.65
N PRO A 14 -27.45 10.30 4.32
CA PRO A 14 -27.03 9.19 3.48
C PRO A 14 -25.56 8.97 3.79
N TYR A 15 -25.22 7.77 4.26
CA TYR A 15 -23.85 7.28 4.24
C TYR A 15 -23.32 7.54 2.85
N ALA A 16 -22.46 8.55 2.71
CA ALA A 16 -21.75 8.79 1.48
C ALA A 16 -20.88 7.55 1.26
N LEU A 17 -21.36 6.63 0.42
CA LEU A 17 -20.52 5.63 -0.18
C LEU A 17 -19.50 6.42 -0.99
N VAL A 18 -18.29 6.57 -0.43
CA VAL A 18 -17.13 7.02 -1.17
C VAL A 18 -16.93 5.98 -2.27
N SER A 19 -17.49 6.27 -3.45
CA SER A 19 -17.21 5.53 -4.67
C SER A 19 -15.72 5.70 -4.95
N ALA A 20 -14.95 4.63 -4.76
CA ALA A 20 -13.59 4.57 -5.28
C ALA A 20 -13.64 4.92 -6.77
N ARG A 21 -12.91 5.95 -7.21
CA ARG A 21 -12.84 6.32 -8.62
C ARG A 21 -12.13 5.18 -9.37
N PRO A 22 -12.81 4.40 -10.24
CA PRO A 22 -12.11 3.43 -11.07
C PRO A 22 -11.28 4.20 -12.10
N GLY A 23 -9.96 4.00 -12.11
CA GLY A 23 -9.10 4.50 -13.19
C GLY A 23 -7.84 5.28 -12.80
N LEU A 24 -7.63 5.63 -11.52
CA LEU A 24 -6.37 6.26 -11.10
C LEU A 24 -5.49 5.24 -10.39
N CYS A 25 -4.71 4.53 -11.20
CA CYS A 25 -3.55 3.79 -10.71
C CYS A 25 -2.34 4.73 -10.68
N SER A 26 -1.59 4.73 -9.59
CA SER A 26 -0.30 5.40 -9.49
C SER A 26 0.81 4.38 -9.25
N LEU A 27 2.07 4.76 -9.53
CA LEU A 27 3.20 3.93 -9.13
C LEU A 27 3.23 3.77 -7.61
N LEU A 28 3.47 2.55 -7.15
CA LEU A 28 3.68 2.24 -5.74
C LEU A 28 5.10 2.64 -5.35
N SER A 29 5.26 3.32 -4.21
CA SER A 29 6.58 3.52 -3.58
C SER A 29 6.87 2.44 -2.53
N SER A 30 8.15 2.21 -2.22
CA SER A 30 8.55 1.26 -1.18
C SER A 30 7.96 1.65 0.18
N ASP A 31 7.90 2.94 0.49
CA ASP A 31 7.32 3.44 1.76
C ASP A 31 5.81 3.18 1.84
N GLN A 32 5.09 3.37 0.73
CA GLN A 32 3.67 3.02 0.66
C GLN A 32 3.46 1.53 0.90
N LEU A 33 4.28 0.67 0.28
CA LEU A 33 4.20 -0.77 0.48
C LEU A 33 4.51 -1.16 1.93
N GLN A 34 5.51 -0.55 2.55
CA GLN A 34 5.88 -0.79 3.94
C GLN A 34 4.83 -0.30 4.95
N SER A 35 3.91 0.56 4.51
CA SER A 35 2.82 1.09 5.33
C SER A 35 1.52 0.27 5.28
N VAL A 36 1.43 -0.76 4.41
CA VAL A 36 0.22 -1.57 4.31
C VAL A 36 0.06 -2.49 5.53
N PRO A 37 -1.17 -2.83 5.96
CA PRO A 37 -1.39 -3.69 7.12
C PRO A 37 -0.72 -5.07 7.02
N GLY A 38 -0.64 -5.63 5.81
CA GLY A 38 -0.01 -6.92 5.52
C GLY A 38 1.52 -6.88 5.39
N TRP A 39 2.18 -5.74 5.67
CA TRP A 39 3.63 -5.62 5.48
C TRP A 39 4.43 -6.70 6.24
N SER A 40 4.07 -6.98 7.49
CA SER A 40 4.75 -8.01 8.29
C SER A 40 4.61 -9.42 7.72
N ILE A 41 3.50 -9.71 7.02
CA ILE A 41 3.29 -11.00 6.35
C ILE A 41 4.21 -11.11 5.13
N LEU A 42 4.37 -10.02 4.35
CA LEU A 42 5.35 -9.98 3.26
C LEU A 42 6.77 -10.20 3.76
N GLN A 43 7.17 -9.54 4.86
CA GLN A 43 8.48 -9.73 5.47
C GLN A 43 8.68 -11.17 5.92
N GLY A 44 7.70 -11.74 6.62
CA GLY A 44 7.74 -13.12 7.07
C GLY A 44 7.91 -14.11 5.93
N ALA A 45 7.19 -13.92 4.81
CA ALA A 45 7.31 -14.79 3.64
C ALA A 45 8.72 -14.75 3.00
N VAL A 46 9.33 -13.56 2.95
CA VAL A 46 10.70 -13.38 2.43
C VAL A 46 11.73 -14.01 3.37
N GLU A 47 11.58 -13.78 4.67
CA GLU A 47 12.50 -14.27 5.69
C GLU A 47 12.41 -15.79 5.84
N GLU A 48 11.22 -16.37 5.72
CA GLU A 48 11.03 -17.82 5.67
C GLU A 48 11.66 -18.44 4.41
N SER A 49 11.54 -17.77 3.27
CA SER A 49 12.04 -18.29 2.00
C SER A 49 13.55 -18.16 1.86
N TYR A 50 14.12 -17.04 2.31
CA TYR A 50 15.50 -16.63 1.98
C TYR A 50 16.36 -16.30 3.21
N GLY A 51 15.77 -16.19 4.40
CA GLY A 51 16.47 -15.87 5.64
C GLY A 51 16.39 -14.40 6.03
N THR A 52 16.91 -14.11 7.22
CA THR A 52 16.76 -12.82 7.92
C THR A 52 17.88 -11.82 7.64
N GLU A 53 18.68 -12.06 6.60
CA GLU A 53 19.73 -11.12 6.18
C GLU A 53 19.10 -9.77 5.79
N PRO A 54 19.75 -8.63 6.10
CA PRO A 54 19.19 -7.34 5.80
C PRO A 54 19.04 -7.13 4.30
N TYR A 55 17.87 -6.67 3.89
CA TYR A 55 17.51 -6.40 2.51
C TYR A 55 16.96 -4.99 2.32
N LYS A 56 17.11 -4.47 1.10
CA LYS A 56 16.46 -3.26 0.62
C LYS A 56 15.21 -3.64 -0.16
N VAL A 57 14.09 -3.00 0.18
CA VAL A 57 12.82 -3.18 -0.53
C VAL A 57 12.78 -2.23 -1.72
N VAL A 58 12.64 -2.80 -2.92
CA VAL A 58 12.61 -2.06 -4.18
C VAL A 58 11.32 -2.39 -4.92
N VAL A 59 10.62 -1.36 -5.37
CA VAL A 59 9.46 -1.46 -6.26
C VAL A 59 9.76 -0.64 -7.52
N ASN A 60 9.16 -1.03 -8.65
CA ASN A 60 9.34 -0.32 -9.93
C ASN A 60 10.80 -0.15 -10.33
N ASP A 61 11.60 -1.21 -10.17
CA ASP A 61 13.00 -1.22 -10.56
C ASP A 61 13.14 -1.03 -12.08
N SER A 62 13.96 -0.06 -12.50
CA SER A 62 14.18 0.23 -13.92
C SER A 62 14.86 -0.91 -14.68
N GLN A 63 15.50 -1.85 -13.97
CA GLN A 63 16.05 -3.08 -14.56
C GLN A 63 14.95 -4.07 -14.98
N PHE A 64 13.74 -3.96 -14.41
CA PHE A 64 12.62 -4.89 -14.65
C PHE A 64 11.32 -4.12 -14.93
N PRO A 65 11.25 -3.38 -16.05
CA PRO A 65 10.11 -2.51 -16.36
C PRO A 65 8.79 -3.25 -16.60
N ASP A 66 8.84 -4.55 -16.93
CA ASP A 66 7.67 -5.44 -17.06
C ASP A 66 7.13 -5.93 -15.70
N LYS A 67 7.88 -5.70 -14.62
CA LYS A 67 7.58 -6.13 -13.24
C LYS A 67 7.40 -4.92 -12.33
N SER A 68 6.47 -4.05 -12.72
CA SER A 68 6.09 -2.87 -11.95
C SER A 68 5.10 -3.20 -10.83
N ALA A 69 4.93 -2.23 -9.93
CA ALA A 69 3.94 -2.25 -8.87
C ALA A 69 3.19 -0.91 -8.82
N SER A 70 1.89 -0.99 -8.61
CA SER A 70 1.00 0.17 -8.61
C SER A 70 0.03 0.13 -7.43
N VAL A 71 -0.51 1.29 -7.10
CA VAL A 71 -1.64 1.44 -6.21
C VAL A 71 -2.83 1.83 -7.05
N CYS A 72 -3.82 0.94 -7.14
CA CYS A 72 -5.07 1.20 -7.87
C CYS A 72 -6.22 1.24 -6.88
N ALA A 73 -6.99 2.34 -6.86
CA ALA A 73 -8.09 2.53 -5.91
C ALA A 73 -7.67 2.30 -4.44
N GLY A 74 -6.43 2.68 -4.09
CA GLY A 74 -5.86 2.53 -2.76
C GLY A 74 -5.39 1.11 -2.41
N VAL A 75 -5.32 0.18 -3.37
CA VAL A 75 -4.86 -1.19 -3.16
C VAL A 75 -3.54 -1.41 -3.90
N ALA A 76 -2.51 -1.80 -3.18
CA ALA A 76 -1.19 -2.13 -3.72
C ALA A 76 -1.21 -3.45 -4.50
N MET A 77 -0.56 -3.49 -5.65
CA MET A 77 -0.53 -4.61 -6.59
C MET A 77 0.79 -4.65 -7.36
N GLY A 78 1.14 -5.81 -7.90
CA GLY A 78 2.33 -6.03 -8.73
C GLY A 78 3.52 -6.62 -7.98
N TRP A 79 4.74 -6.28 -8.41
CA TRP A 79 5.97 -6.94 -7.97
C TRP A 79 6.77 -6.10 -6.96
N VAL A 80 7.26 -6.78 -5.93
CA VAL A 80 8.23 -6.22 -4.98
C VAL A 80 9.51 -7.03 -5.05
N TRP A 81 10.64 -6.33 -4.97
CA TRP A 81 11.98 -6.89 -4.98
C TRP A 81 12.66 -6.69 -3.63
N PHE A 82 13.41 -7.70 -3.21
CA PHE A 82 14.20 -7.72 -1.98
C PHE A 82 15.66 -7.87 -2.39
N GLU A 83 16.43 -6.79 -2.24
CA GLU A 83 17.83 -6.71 -2.65
C GLU A 83 18.75 -6.86 -1.44
N TYR A 84 19.56 -7.91 -1.43
CA TYR A 84 20.47 -8.26 -0.36
C TYR A 84 21.89 -7.74 -0.66
N HIS A 85 22.62 -7.39 0.39
CA HIS A 85 24.03 -6.98 0.25
C HIS A 85 24.95 -8.17 -0.09
N ALA A 86 24.64 -9.34 0.45
CA ALA A 86 25.32 -10.61 0.17
C ALA A 86 24.42 -11.54 -0.65
N ARG A 87 25.02 -12.54 -1.32
CA ARG A 87 24.23 -13.54 -2.04
C ARG A 87 23.47 -14.41 -1.06
N VAL A 88 22.17 -14.49 -1.27
CA VAL A 88 21.26 -15.38 -0.55
C VAL A 88 20.75 -16.42 -1.54
N GLN A 89 21.04 -17.68 -1.26
CA GLN A 89 20.73 -18.81 -2.16
C GLN A 89 21.23 -18.59 -3.60
N GLY A 90 22.41 -17.97 -3.75
CA GLY A 90 23.05 -17.75 -5.05
C GLY A 90 22.67 -16.44 -5.76
N HIS A 91 21.70 -15.67 -5.25
CA HIS A 91 21.21 -14.45 -5.88
C HIS A 91 21.31 -13.24 -4.93
N TYR A 92 21.41 -12.03 -5.49
CA TYR A 92 21.34 -10.77 -4.71
C TYR A 92 19.93 -10.20 -4.61
N LYS A 93 19.00 -10.70 -5.44
CA LYS A 93 17.68 -10.09 -5.59
C LYS A 93 16.64 -11.18 -5.81
N TRP A 94 15.59 -11.13 -5.00
CA TRP A 94 14.43 -12.01 -5.08
C TRP A 94 13.17 -11.17 -5.22
N SER A 95 12.13 -11.69 -5.86
CA SER A 95 10.85 -11.00 -5.96
C SER A 95 9.66 -11.85 -5.56
N PHE A 96 8.65 -11.15 -5.08
CA PHE A 96 7.32 -11.69 -4.88
C PHE A 96 6.29 -10.80 -5.57
N GLN A 97 5.22 -11.44 -6.00
CA GLN A 97 4.01 -10.75 -6.40
C GLN A 97 3.18 -10.49 -5.16
N ILE A 98 2.86 -9.22 -4.89
CA ILE A 98 2.25 -8.76 -3.64
C ILE A 98 0.92 -9.51 -3.39
N GLU A 99 0.12 -9.74 -4.43
CA GLU A 99 -1.19 -10.38 -4.35
C GLU A 99 -1.13 -11.88 -4.06
N ASN A 100 -0.01 -12.53 -4.38
CA ASN A 100 0.16 -13.95 -4.10
C ASN A 100 0.42 -14.17 -2.60
N ILE A 101 1.11 -13.23 -1.96
CA ILE A 101 1.41 -13.29 -0.53
C ILE A 101 0.28 -12.67 0.30
N LEU A 102 -0.32 -11.58 -0.19
CA LEU A 102 -1.41 -10.86 0.46
C LEU A 102 -2.69 -10.95 -0.40
N PRO A 103 -3.38 -12.10 -0.40
CA PRO A 103 -4.55 -12.29 -1.27
C PRO A 103 -5.70 -11.33 -0.93
N ALA A 104 -5.88 -11.00 0.35
CA ALA A 104 -6.93 -10.09 0.77
C ALA A 104 -6.56 -8.62 0.47
N ALA A 105 -7.45 -7.91 -0.22
CA ALA A 105 -7.21 -6.51 -0.59
C ALA A 105 -7.11 -5.56 0.61
N VAL A 106 -7.68 -5.94 1.76
CA VAL A 106 -7.58 -5.15 3.00
C VAL A 106 -6.15 -5.08 3.53
N ASP A 107 -5.37 -6.15 3.35
CA ASP A 107 -3.97 -6.23 3.80
C ASP A 107 -3.03 -5.43 2.90
N ARG A 108 -3.46 -5.16 1.67
CA ARG A 108 -2.74 -4.35 0.65
C ARG A 108 -3.27 -2.93 0.55
N ARG A 109 -4.19 -2.52 1.43
CA ARG A 109 -4.76 -1.17 1.40
C ARG A 109 -3.73 -0.18 1.90
N VAL A 110 -3.31 0.73 1.02
CA VAL A 110 -2.44 1.83 1.40
C VAL A 110 -3.26 2.77 2.30
N PRO A 111 -2.78 3.09 3.51
CA PRO A 111 -3.47 4.01 4.38
C PRO A 111 -3.50 5.41 3.77
N ASP A 112 -4.63 6.13 3.91
CA ASP A 112 -4.70 7.53 3.51
C ASP A 112 -3.62 8.31 4.26
N VAL A 113 -2.76 9.01 3.52
CA VAL A 113 -1.64 9.82 4.03
C VAL A 113 -2.08 10.81 5.13
N ALA A 114 -3.36 11.21 5.14
CA ALA A 114 -3.96 12.04 6.18
C ALA A 114 -4.09 11.36 7.57
N ARG A 115 -3.97 10.04 7.67
CA ARG A 115 -4.07 9.26 8.92
C ARG A 115 -2.74 8.66 9.39
N VAL A 116 -1.72 8.64 8.54
CA VAL A 116 -0.38 8.15 8.91
C VAL A 116 0.44 9.35 9.38
N SER A 117 0.67 9.44 10.68
CA SER A 117 1.69 10.35 11.23
C SER A 117 3.06 9.86 10.75
N TYR A 118 3.51 10.31 9.58
CA TYR A 118 4.85 9.98 9.08
C TYR A 118 5.91 10.53 10.05
N PRO A 119 6.98 9.76 10.35
CA PRO A 119 8.12 10.29 11.09
C PRO A 119 8.72 11.45 10.29
N ALA A 120 9.07 12.54 10.98
CA ALA A 120 9.42 13.83 10.41
C ALA A 120 10.55 13.83 9.35
N LYS A 121 11.32 12.74 9.24
CA LYS A 121 12.44 12.59 8.31
C LYS A 121 12.00 12.61 6.83
N LEU A 122 10.86 11.99 6.51
CA LEU A 122 10.34 11.89 5.12
C LEU A 122 9.58 13.12 4.63
N ARG A 123 9.30 14.08 5.53
CA ARG A 123 8.56 15.30 5.19
C ARG A 123 9.39 16.29 4.35
N ARG A 124 10.73 16.22 4.42
CA ARG A 124 11.64 17.12 3.68
C ARG A 124 11.93 16.70 2.24
N GLU A 125 11.64 15.46 1.86
CA GLU A 125 11.89 14.97 0.49
C GLU A 125 10.68 15.18 -0.43
N ALA A 126 9.46 15.22 0.13
CA ALA A 126 8.25 15.60 -0.61
C ALA A 126 8.25 17.09 -1.01
N ASP A 127 8.68 17.99 -0.11
CA ASP A 127 8.80 19.43 -0.41
C ASP A 127 9.88 19.75 -1.45
N LEU A 128 10.86 18.87 -1.66
CA LEU A 128 11.95 19.09 -2.62
C LEU A 128 11.62 18.61 -4.04
N SER A 129 10.52 17.87 -4.22
CA SER A 129 10.06 17.39 -5.53
C SER A 129 9.11 18.37 -6.23
N ASP A 130 8.71 19.44 -5.53
CA ASP A 130 7.85 20.52 -6.01
C ASP A 130 8.63 21.83 -6.31
N LEU A 131 9.96 21.78 -6.37
CA LEU A 131 10.87 22.88 -6.76
C LEU A 131 11.58 22.62 -8.09
#